data_AF-A0A925G5Q9-F1
#
_entry.id   AF-A0A925G5Q9-F1
#
_cell.length_a   1.000
_cell.length_b   1.000
_cell.length_c   1.000
_cell.angle_alpha   90.00
_cell.angle_beta   90.00
_cell.angle_gamma   90.00
#
_symmetry.space_group_name_H-M   'P 1'
#
loop_
_entity.id
_entity.type
_entity.pdbx_description
1 polymer ?
#
loop_
_entity_poly.entity_id
_entity_poly.type
_entity_poly.pdbx_seq_one_letter_code
_entity_poly.pdbx_strand_id
1 'polypeptide(L)'
;AVAEVSQRIERALREVVLNAEHEEALNTIARAERIFSSERAQREDERSLAREFELRRRFIEGYAFLRTHAPERLATLASRITRYEEELNQAGINPRDLAAPGAPRAVAAHALKRVILFLLMLPFALLGTVAHYPAYKLSGYFAVKFSYSYDDVVSTIKILAATLLFPVTWGALGVLCYWLAGWEYAVIALILIPLAGYAAVRFYEELDRFIAGARALVFFITRRWFFKKLLVERRAIHDEILSLGNEAVSEGN
;
A
#
# COMPACT_ATOMS: atom_id res chain seq x y z
N ALA A 1 -2.11 -46.38 12.24
CA ALA A 1 -1.47 -45.38 13.12
C ALA A 1 -0.86 -44.22 12.31
N VAL A 2 0.31 -44.36 11.66
CA VAL A 2 0.96 -43.23 10.96
C VAL A 2 0.16 -42.72 9.75
N ALA A 3 -0.40 -43.62 8.92
CA ALA A 3 -1.22 -43.25 7.77
C ALA A 3 -2.51 -42.49 8.16
N GLU A 4 -3.05 -42.80 9.33
CA GLU A 4 -4.26 -42.18 9.87
C GLU A 4 -3.98 -40.77 10.40
N VAL A 5 -2.82 -40.59 11.05
CA VAL A 5 -2.31 -39.28 11.47
C VAL A 5 -1.99 -38.41 10.24
N SER A 6 -1.36 -38.96 9.21
CA SER A 6 -1.11 -38.25 7.94
C SER A 6 -2.40 -37.82 7.26
N GLN A 7 -3.42 -38.68 7.17
CA GLN A 7 -4.71 -38.30 6.59
C GLN A 7 -5.44 -37.25 7.42
N ARG A 8 -5.28 -37.26 8.74
CA ARG A 8 -5.87 -36.27 9.64
C ARG A 8 -5.18 -34.92 9.54
N ILE A 9 -3.85 -34.90 9.41
CA ILE A 9 -3.06 -33.69 9.12
C ILE A 9 -3.35 -33.17 7.72
N GLU A 10 -3.49 -34.05 6.72
CA GLU A 10 -3.83 -33.67 5.35
C GLU A 10 -5.24 -33.08 5.23
N ARG A 11 -6.23 -33.64 5.95
CA ARG A 11 -7.56 -33.03 6.04
C ARG A 11 -7.53 -31.68 6.75
N ALA A 12 -6.84 -31.59 7.89
CA ALA A 12 -6.69 -30.32 8.61
C ALA A 12 -5.96 -29.26 7.77
N LEU A 13 -4.94 -29.65 6.99
CA LEU A 13 -4.25 -28.77 6.06
C LEU A 13 -5.10 -28.41 4.84
N ARG A 14 -5.92 -29.33 4.30
CA ARG A 14 -6.86 -29.00 3.20
C ARG A 14 -7.98 -28.07 3.67
N GLU A 15 -8.46 -28.25 4.89
CA GLU A 15 -9.41 -27.34 5.54
C GLU A 15 -8.77 -25.95 5.77
N VAL A 16 -7.46 -25.91 6.07
CA VAL A 16 -6.68 -24.67 6.19
C VAL A 16 -6.20 -24.08 4.86
N VAL A 17 -6.17 -24.86 3.76
CA VAL A 17 -5.77 -24.39 2.42
C VAL A 17 -6.98 -23.99 1.57
N LEU A 18 -8.18 -24.49 1.89
CA LEU A 18 -9.47 -23.97 1.41
C LEU A 18 -9.91 -22.67 2.13
N ASN A 19 -9.04 -22.07 2.94
CA ASN A 19 -9.29 -20.86 3.73
C ASN A 19 -8.92 -19.56 3.00
N ALA A 20 -8.94 -19.51 1.67
CA ALA A 20 -8.88 -18.21 0.97
C ALA A 20 -10.04 -17.29 1.41
N GLU A 21 -11.21 -17.87 1.71
CA GLU A 21 -12.38 -17.16 2.23
C GLU A 21 -12.24 -16.76 3.72
N HIS A 22 -11.48 -17.53 4.51
CA HIS A 22 -11.17 -17.20 5.90
C HIS A 22 -10.05 -16.15 6.00
N GLU A 23 -9.15 -16.10 5.03
CA GLU A 23 -8.16 -15.03 4.89
C GLU A 23 -8.83 -13.72 4.48
N GLU A 24 -9.79 -13.72 3.55
CA GLU A 24 -10.64 -12.55 3.27
C GLU A 24 -11.44 -12.10 4.49
N ALA A 25 -11.97 -13.04 5.27
CA ALA A 25 -12.67 -12.77 6.52
C ALA A 25 -11.75 -12.09 7.56
N LEU A 26 -10.60 -12.69 7.84
CA LEU A 26 -9.61 -12.18 8.79
C LEU A 26 -9.00 -10.87 8.32
N ASN A 27 -8.82 -10.68 7.02
CA ASN A 27 -8.36 -9.43 6.44
C ASN A 27 -9.47 -8.37 6.56
N THR A 28 -10.73 -8.70 6.30
CA THR A 28 -11.88 -7.79 6.52
C THR A 28 -12.00 -7.40 7.99
N ILE A 29 -11.80 -8.35 8.92
CA ILE A 29 -11.74 -8.11 10.37
C ILE A 29 -10.59 -7.17 10.73
N ALA A 30 -9.37 -7.44 10.27
CA ALA A 30 -8.19 -6.60 10.54
C ALA A 30 -8.27 -5.21 9.89
N ARG A 31 -8.94 -5.11 8.73
CA ARG A 31 -9.22 -3.85 8.01
C ARG A 31 -10.24 -3.01 8.75
N ALA A 32 -11.34 -3.62 9.16
CA ALA A 32 -12.35 -2.98 10.00
C ALA A 32 -11.71 -2.52 11.33
N GLU A 33 -10.89 -3.35 11.98
CA GLU A 33 -10.14 -3.01 13.20
C GLU A 33 -9.20 -1.80 13.01
N ARG A 34 -8.52 -1.67 11.85
CA ARG A 34 -7.73 -0.45 11.50
C ARG A 34 -8.59 0.81 11.35
N ILE A 35 -9.81 0.67 10.87
CA ILE A 35 -10.79 1.77 10.72
C ILE A 35 -11.41 2.16 12.08
N PHE A 36 -11.43 1.24 13.06
CA PHE A 36 -11.99 1.49 14.40
C PHE A 36 -10.95 1.94 15.42
N SER A 37 -9.75 1.35 15.45
CA SER A 37 -8.64 1.77 16.32
C SER A 37 -8.22 3.23 16.09
N SER A 38 -8.45 3.76 14.88
CA SER A 38 -8.26 5.17 14.53
C SER A 38 -9.21 6.14 15.24
N GLU A 39 -10.38 5.70 15.73
CA GLU A 39 -11.34 6.54 16.46
C GLU A 39 -10.86 6.92 17.88
N ARG A 40 -10.12 6.03 18.54
CA ARG A 40 -9.98 6.06 20.01
C ARG A 40 -8.56 6.13 20.54
N ALA A 41 -7.54 6.11 19.68
CA ALA A 41 -6.13 6.27 20.06
C ALA A 41 -5.78 7.63 20.70
N GLN A 42 -6.74 8.55 20.84
CA GLN A 42 -6.53 9.87 21.46
C GLN A 42 -7.05 9.97 22.91
N ARG A 43 -7.54 8.87 23.49
CA ARG A 43 -7.80 8.78 24.94
C ARG A 43 -7.01 7.61 25.51
N GLU A 44 -5.83 7.92 26.06
CA GLU A 44 -5.05 7.03 26.93
C GLU A 44 -5.84 6.76 28.23
N ASP A 45 -6.92 5.99 28.13
CA ASP A 45 -7.73 5.56 29.27
C ASP A 45 -7.89 4.05 29.15
N GLU A 46 -7.62 3.30 30.22
CA GLU A 46 -7.67 1.82 30.27
C GLU A 46 -9.06 1.27 29.85
N ARG A 47 -10.09 2.11 29.96
CA ARG A 47 -11.44 1.86 29.42
C ARG A 47 -11.49 1.75 27.88
N SER A 48 -10.44 2.13 27.15
CA SER A 48 -10.40 2.04 25.67
C SER A 48 -10.15 0.60 25.20
N LEU A 49 -9.27 -0.15 25.87
CA LEU A 49 -8.95 -1.55 25.54
C LEU A 49 -10.13 -2.50 25.79
N ALA A 50 -10.84 -2.32 26.90
CA ALA A 50 -12.04 -3.12 27.19
C ALA A 50 -13.15 -2.89 26.14
N ARG A 51 -13.32 -1.64 25.68
CA ARG A 51 -14.26 -1.29 24.61
C ARG A 51 -13.83 -1.82 23.25
N GLU A 52 -12.52 -1.83 22.97
CA GLU A 52 -11.94 -2.41 21.75
C GLU A 52 -12.19 -3.93 21.70
N PHE A 53 -11.94 -4.62 22.82
CA PHE A 53 -12.21 -6.04 22.95
C PHE A 53 -13.70 -6.37 22.78
N GLU A 54 -14.59 -5.57 23.38
CA GLU A 54 -16.03 -5.75 23.25
C GLU A 54 -16.52 -5.54 21.81
N LEU A 55 -16.01 -4.51 21.13
CA LEU A 55 -16.33 -4.25 19.72
C LEU A 55 -15.83 -5.40 18.82
N ARG A 56 -14.62 -5.88 19.08
CA ARG A 56 -14.02 -7.02 18.36
C ARG A 56 -14.82 -8.30 18.56
N ARG A 57 -15.27 -8.56 19.80
CA ARG A 57 -16.12 -9.72 20.11
C ARG A 57 -17.44 -9.65 19.35
N ARG A 58 -18.13 -8.50 19.39
CA ARG A 58 -19.40 -8.29 18.68
C ARG A 58 -19.26 -8.43 17.17
N PHE A 59 -18.14 -7.98 16.59
CA PHE A 59 -17.89 -8.14 15.16
C PHE A 59 -17.66 -9.60 14.77
N ILE A 60 -16.89 -10.35 15.58
CA ILE A 60 -16.66 -11.79 15.34
C ILE A 60 -17.97 -12.58 15.47
N GLU A 61 -18.76 -12.27 16.49
CA GLU A 61 -20.09 -12.89 16.73
C GLU A 61 -21.05 -12.59 15.56
N GLY A 62 -21.17 -11.33 15.14
CA GLY A 62 -22.01 -10.92 14.01
C GLY A 62 -21.54 -11.49 12.67
N TYR A 63 -20.23 -11.59 12.45
CA TYR A 63 -19.64 -12.19 11.25
C TYR A 63 -19.98 -13.69 11.14
N ALA A 64 -19.79 -14.44 12.23
CA ALA A 64 -20.08 -15.87 12.26
C ALA A 64 -21.59 -16.14 12.00
N PHE A 65 -22.46 -15.32 12.58
CA PHE A 65 -23.90 -15.41 12.40
C PHE A 65 -24.33 -15.12 10.96
N LEU A 66 -23.87 -14.01 10.36
CA LEU A 66 -24.23 -13.62 8.99
C LEU A 66 -23.70 -14.57 7.93
N ARG A 67 -22.54 -15.18 8.18
CA ARG A 67 -21.98 -16.19 7.27
C ARG A 67 -22.98 -17.33 7.04
N THR A 68 -23.71 -17.73 8.08
CA THR A 68 -24.67 -18.84 8.02
C THR A 68 -26.07 -18.40 7.62
N HIS A 69 -26.52 -17.21 8.06
CA HIS A 69 -27.91 -16.78 7.91
C HIS A 69 -28.15 -15.78 6.77
N ALA A 70 -27.15 -14.99 6.37
CA ALA A 70 -27.29 -13.96 5.32
C ALA A 70 -25.94 -13.64 4.62
N PRO A 71 -25.38 -14.59 3.84
CA PRO A 71 -24.07 -14.41 3.21
C PRO A 71 -24.01 -13.25 2.21
N GLU A 72 -25.13 -12.91 1.55
CA GLU A 72 -25.20 -11.78 0.61
C GLU A 72 -25.05 -10.42 1.30
N ARG A 73 -25.60 -10.26 2.52
CA ARG A 73 -25.43 -9.05 3.33
C ARG A 73 -23.96 -8.88 3.73
N LEU A 74 -23.31 -9.99 4.10
CA LEU A 74 -21.89 -9.99 4.46
C LEU A 74 -20.99 -9.62 3.26
N ALA A 75 -21.26 -10.17 2.09
CA ALA A 75 -20.54 -9.83 0.86
C ALA A 75 -20.71 -8.34 0.49
N THR A 76 -21.92 -7.80 0.66
CA THR A 76 -22.19 -6.38 0.44
C THR A 76 -21.38 -5.50 1.40
N LEU A 77 -21.33 -5.83 2.68
CA LEU A 77 -20.53 -5.11 3.68
C LEU A 77 -19.02 -5.19 3.37
N ALA A 78 -18.50 -6.37 3.03
CA ALA A 78 -17.10 -6.56 2.65
C ALA A 78 -16.72 -5.72 1.41
N SER A 79 -17.60 -5.65 0.41
CA SER A 79 -17.39 -4.84 -0.79
C SER A 79 -17.37 -3.33 -0.48
N ARG A 80 -18.21 -2.87 0.45
CA ARG A 80 -18.26 -1.47 0.90
C ARG A 80 -17.02 -1.08 1.69
N ILE A 81 -16.56 -1.96 2.59
CA ILE A 81 -15.31 -1.77 3.34
C ILE A 81 -14.12 -1.70 2.38
N THR A 82 -14.03 -2.63 1.42
CA THR A 82 -12.96 -2.65 0.42
C THR A 82 -12.96 -1.35 -0.40
N ARG A 83 -14.13 -0.94 -0.89
CA ARG A 83 -14.28 0.33 -1.64
C ARG A 83 -13.88 1.54 -0.81
N TYR A 84 -14.27 1.59 0.45
CA TYR A 84 -13.90 2.67 1.37
C TYR A 84 -12.39 2.72 1.63
N GLU A 85 -11.74 1.58 1.86
CA GLU A 85 -10.28 1.50 1.99
C GLU A 85 -9.57 1.91 0.71
N GLU A 86 -10.10 1.51 -0.45
CA GLU A 86 -9.54 1.86 -1.73
C GLU A 86 -9.69 3.35 -2.03
N GLU A 87 -10.84 3.95 -1.69
CA GLU A 87 -11.03 5.41 -1.72
C GLU A 87 -10.06 6.13 -0.77
N LEU A 88 -9.79 5.59 0.43
CA LEU A 88 -8.80 6.14 1.37
C LEU A 88 -7.36 6.01 0.87
N ASN A 89 -7.01 4.84 0.32
CA ASN A 89 -5.68 4.56 -0.23
C ASN A 89 -5.41 5.40 -1.48
N GLN A 90 -6.40 5.52 -2.38
CA GLN A 90 -6.35 6.43 -3.52
C GLN A 90 -6.31 7.89 -3.08
N ALA A 91 -6.88 8.23 -1.92
CA ALA A 91 -6.75 9.55 -1.33
C ALA A 91 -5.44 9.74 -0.52
N GLY A 92 -4.67 8.67 -0.30
CA GLY A 92 -3.47 8.68 0.55
C GLY A 92 -3.75 9.10 2.00
N ILE A 93 -4.98 8.95 2.48
CA ILE A 93 -5.45 9.37 3.80
C ILE A 93 -5.30 8.19 4.77
N ASN A 94 -4.61 8.40 5.89
CA ASN A 94 -4.61 7.41 6.94
C ASN A 94 -5.97 7.45 7.66
N PRO A 95 -6.65 6.30 7.89
CA PRO A 95 -7.87 6.23 8.69
C PRO A 95 -7.78 6.98 10.03
N ARG A 96 -6.58 7.03 10.65
CA ARG A 96 -6.25 7.74 11.89
C ARG A 96 -6.43 9.25 11.82
N ASP A 97 -6.25 9.83 10.64
CA ASP A 97 -6.29 11.29 10.48
C ASP A 97 -7.73 11.85 10.40
N LEU A 98 -8.73 10.97 10.26
CA LEU A 98 -10.16 11.32 10.16
C LEU A 98 -10.83 11.57 11.52
N ALA A 99 -10.19 11.21 12.64
CA ALA A 99 -10.80 11.23 13.97
C ALA A 99 -10.67 12.56 14.74
N ALA A 100 -9.77 13.46 14.31
CA ALA A 100 -9.46 14.68 15.08
C ALA A 100 -10.39 15.88 14.76
N PRO A 101 -10.75 16.72 15.74
CA PRO A 101 -11.26 18.07 15.49
C PRO A 101 -10.21 18.86 14.68
N GLY A 102 -10.51 19.20 13.42
CA GLY A 102 -9.53 19.79 12.50
C GLY A 102 -8.82 18.81 11.56
N ALA A 103 -9.20 17.52 11.57
CA ALA A 103 -8.89 16.47 10.60
C ALA A 103 -8.68 16.94 9.14
N PRO A 104 -9.54 17.81 8.56
CA PRO A 104 -9.31 18.38 7.24
C PRO A 104 -7.91 19.02 7.06
N ARG A 105 -7.45 19.80 8.04
CA ARG A 105 -6.17 20.52 7.97
C ARG A 105 -4.98 19.58 8.21
N ALA A 106 -5.13 18.61 9.12
CA ALA A 106 -4.10 17.62 9.40
C ALA A 106 -3.86 16.71 8.19
N VAL A 107 -4.92 16.21 7.56
CA VAL A 107 -4.84 15.41 6.33
C VAL A 107 -4.19 16.22 5.20
N ALA A 108 -4.62 17.47 5.00
CA ALA A 108 -4.02 18.34 3.98
C ALA A 108 -2.54 18.61 4.23
N ALA A 109 -2.12 18.83 5.49
CA ALA A 109 -0.73 19.04 5.85
C ALA A 109 0.14 17.80 5.59
N HIS A 110 -0.37 16.59 5.89
CA HIS A 110 0.32 15.34 5.58
C HIS A 110 0.46 15.11 4.08
N ALA A 111 -0.61 15.33 3.31
CA ALA A 111 -0.58 15.24 1.85
C ALA A 111 0.40 16.27 1.25
N LEU A 112 0.39 17.51 1.74
CA LEU A 112 1.33 18.55 1.32
C LEU A 112 2.78 18.19 1.64
N LYS A 113 3.07 17.65 2.83
CA LYS A 113 4.41 17.18 3.20
C LYS A 113 4.91 16.10 2.25
N ARG A 114 4.04 15.13 1.90
CA ARG A 114 4.36 14.09 0.90
C ARG A 114 4.67 14.69 -0.46
N VAL A 115 3.86 15.66 -0.89
CA VAL A 115 4.08 16.35 -2.17
C VAL A 115 5.42 17.10 -2.20
N ILE A 116 5.74 17.82 -1.13
CA ILE A 116 7.01 18.54 -1.00
C ILE A 116 8.21 17.58 -1.03
N LEU A 117 8.15 16.48 -0.27
CA LEU A 117 9.23 15.48 -0.26
C LEU A 117 9.44 14.87 -1.65
N PHE A 118 8.36 14.57 -2.36
CA PHE A 118 8.44 14.02 -3.71
C PHE A 118 9.00 15.04 -4.72
N LEU A 119 8.60 16.32 -4.61
CA LEU A 119 9.13 17.40 -5.43
C LEU A 119 10.63 17.65 -5.15
N LEU A 120 11.08 17.45 -3.91
CA LEU A 120 12.49 17.52 -3.54
C LEU A 120 13.29 16.34 -4.12
N MET A 121 12.68 15.16 -4.27
CA MET A 121 13.30 14.00 -4.92
C MET A 121 13.33 14.12 -6.46
N LEU A 122 12.38 14.86 -7.05
CA LEU A 122 12.25 15.04 -8.50
C LEU A 122 13.56 15.41 -9.22
N PRO A 123 14.36 16.42 -8.79
CA PRO A 123 15.60 16.77 -9.49
C PRO A 123 16.62 15.62 -9.49
N PHE A 124 16.73 14.88 -8.39
CA PHE A 124 17.61 13.71 -8.30
C PHE A 124 17.12 12.56 -9.17
N ALA A 125 15.80 12.33 -9.19
CA ALA A 125 15.19 11.33 -10.06
C ALA A 125 15.40 11.67 -11.53
N LEU A 126 15.25 12.94 -11.92
CA LEU A 126 15.50 13.40 -13.28
C LEU A 126 16.97 13.22 -13.67
N LEU A 127 17.90 13.61 -12.78
CA LEU A 127 19.34 13.42 -13.00
C LEU A 127 19.68 11.93 -13.16
N GLY A 128 19.16 11.08 -12.27
CA GLY A 128 19.32 9.64 -12.34
C GLY A 128 18.77 9.05 -13.64
N THR A 129 17.60 9.51 -14.06
CA THR A 129 16.96 9.09 -15.31
C THR A 129 17.81 9.47 -16.52
N VAL A 130 18.23 10.73 -16.62
CA VAL A 130 19.06 11.21 -17.73
C VAL A 130 20.40 10.47 -17.78
N ALA A 131 21.05 10.30 -16.63
CA ALA A 131 22.33 9.61 -16.54
C ALA A 131 22.24 8.14 -16.99
N HIS A 132 21.17 7.43 -16.60
CA HIS A 132 21.03 5.99 -16.89
C HIS A 132 20.19 5.70 -18.15
N TYR A 133 19.62 6.72 -18.80
CA TYR A 133 18.79 6.54 -20.00
C TYR A 133 19.51 5.78 -21.13
N PRO A 134 20.79 6.06 -21.44
CA PRO A 134 21.52 5.28 -22.46
C PRO A 134 21.66 3.81 -22.08
N ALA A 135 22.02 3.51 -20.83
CA ALA A 135 22.14 2.14 -20.33
C ALA A 135 20.82 1.39 -20.37
N TYR A 136 19.72 2.04 -19.97
CA TYR A 136 18.38 1.48 -20.02
C TYR A 136 17.94 1.16 -21.46
N LYS A 137 18.19 2.06 -22.40
CA LYS A 137 17.85 1.83 -23.81
C LYS A 137 18.68 0.70 -24.41
N LEU A 138 19.97 0.64 -24.08
CA LEU A 138 20.88 -0.43 -24.50
C LEU A 138 20.49 -1.78 -23.89
N SER A 139 20.11 -1.84 -22.61
CA SER A 139 19.66 -3.09 -21.98
C SER A 139 18.39 -3.63 -22.65
N GLY A 140 17.43 -2.75 -22.97
CA GLY A 140 16.24 -3.12 -23.72
C GLY A 140 16.56 -3.62 -25.14
N TYR A 141 17.47 -2.94 -25.84
CA TYR A 141 17.93 -3.37 -27.16
C TYR A 141 18.60 -4.75 -27.13
N PHE A 142 19.52 -4.98 -26.19
CA PHE A 142 20.19 -6.27 -26.04
C PHE A 142 19.22 -7.39 -25.65
N ALA A 143 18.23 -7.09 -24.79
CA ALA A 143 17.21 -8.06 -24.42
C ALA A 143 16.43 -8.57 -25.63
N VAL A 144 15.96 -7.69 -26.51
CA VAL A 144 15.21 -8.07 -27.72
C VAL A 144 16.12 -8.74 -28.76
N LYS A 145 17.37 -8.29 -28.88
CA LYS A 145 18.32 -8.84 -29.86
C LYS A 145 18.81 -10.24 -29.51
N PHE A 146 18.99 -10.53 -28.22
CA PHE A 146 19.54 -11.80 -27.75
C PHE A 146 18.50 -12.78 -27.20
N SER A 147 17.23 -12.38 -27.06
CA SER A 147 16.13 -13.32 -26.88
C SER A 147 15.88 -14.03 -28.21
N TYR A 148 16.60 -15.12 -28.46
CA TYR A 148 16.41 -16.03 -29.60
C TYR A 148 15.05 -16.75 -29.48
N SER A 149 13.94 -16.01 -29.57
CA SER A 149 12.54 -16.47 -29.52
C SER A 149 12.04 -17.11 -28.21
N TYR A 150 12.75 -16.93 -27.09
CA TYR A 150 12.25 -17.33 -25.76
C TYR A 150 11.94 -16.09 -24.92
N ASP A 151 10.65 -15.75 -24.82
CA ASP A 151 10.17 -14.61 -24.03
C ASP A 151 10.55 -14.73 -22.55
N ASP A 152 10.64 -15.96 -22.03
CA ASP A 152 10.99 -16.24 -20.62
C ASP A 152 12.40 -15.78 -20.23
N VAL A 153 13.32 -15.62 -21.20
CA VAL A 153 14.73 -15.24 -20.92
C VAL A 153 14.94 -13.72 -21.01
N VAL A 154 13.97 -12.97 -21.55
CA VAL A 154 14.05 -11.51 -21.75
C VAL A 154 14.31 -10.79 -20.43
N SER A 155 13.63 -11.19 -19.35
CA SER A 155 13.82 -10.59 -18.02
C SER A 155 15.23 -10.83 -17.48
N THR A 156 15.77 -12.04 -17.62
CA THR A 156 17.13 -12.38 -17.19
C THR A 156 18.18 -11.58 -17.97
N ILE A 157 18.02 -11.46 -19.29
CA ILE A 157 18.93 -10.68 -20.13
C ILE A 157 18.87 -9.20 -19.75
N LYS A 158 17.69 -8.65 -19.46
CA LYS A 158 17.56 -7.27 -18.97
C LYS A 158 18.31 -7.04 -17.67
N ILE A 159 18.17 -7.94 -16.69
CA ILE A 159 18.86 -7.85 -15.40
C ILE A 159 20.39 -7.92 -15.61
N LEU A 160 20.87 -8.89 -16.40
CA LEU A 160 22.29 -9.05 -16.67
C LEU A 160 22.87 -7.83 -17.42
N ALA A 161 22.16 -7.35 -18.44
CA ALA A 161 22.56 -6.17 -19.20
C ALA A 161 22.57 -4.91 -18.32
N ALA A 162 21.57 -4.71 -17.45
CA ALA A 162 21.53 -3.60 -16.51
C ALA A 162 22.69 -3.68 -15.49
N THR A 163 22.97 -4.87 -14.96
CA THR A 163 24.06 -5.13 -14.00
C THR A 163 25.43 -4.73 -14.59
N LEU A 164 25.62 -4.90 -15.90
CA LEU A 164 26.86 -4.53 -16.58
C LEU A 164 26.86 -3.05 -17.02
N LEU A 165 25.77 -2.57 -17.64
CA LEU A 165 25.71 -1.25 -18.26
C LEU A 165 25.66 -0.11 -17.23
N PHE A 166 25.12 -0.35 -16.03
CA PHE A 166 25.02 0.68 -14.99
C PHE A 166 26.41 1.05 -14.43
N PRO A 167 27.26 0.10 -13.98
CA PRO A 167 28.64 0.41 -13.59
C PRO A 167 29.46 1.06 -14.71
N VAL A 168 29.28 0.61 -15.95
CA VAL A 168 29.93 1.24 -17.12
C VAL A 168 29.50 2.70 -17.26
N THR A 169 28.23 3.01 -17.02
CA THR A 169 27.70 4.39 -17.04
C THR A 169 28.35 5.24 -15.95
N TRP A 170 28.52 4.70 -14.74
CA TRP A 170 29.17 5.41 -13.64
C TRP A 170 30.63 5.69 -13.95
N GLY A 171 31.35 4.72 -14.48
CA GLY A 171 32.75 4.88 -14.92
C GLY A 171 32.87 5.92 -16.03
N ALA A 172 32.03 5.84 -17.07
CA ALA A 172 32.05 6.78 -18.19
C ALA A 172 31.77 8.23 -17.75
N LEU A 173 30.76 8.43 -16.90
CA LEU A 173 30.43 9.76 -16.37
C LEU A 173 31.47 10.25 -15.35
N GLY A 174 32.04 9.35 -14.54
CA GLY A 174 33.15 9.67 -13.63
C GLY A 174 34.39 10.14 -14.39
N VAL A 175 34.75 9.44 -15.47
CA VAL A 175 35.81 9.86 -16.39
C VAL A 175 35.46 11.21 -17.00
N LEU A 176 34.25 11.40 -17.53
CA LEU A 176 33.83 12.68 -18.09
C LEU A 176 33.99 13.84 -17.07
N CYS A 177 33.59 13.64 -15.82
CA CYS A 177 33.79 14.61 -14.75
C CYS A 177 35.27 14.86 -14.43
N TYR A 178 36.11 13.82 -14.44
CA TYR A 178 37.57 13.94 -14.31
C TYR A 178 38.14 14.88 -15.37
N TRP A 179 37.77 14.68 -16.64
CA TRP A 179 38.27 15.50 -17.76
C TRP A 179 37.81 16.95 -17.70
N LEU A 180 36.58 17.20 -17.24
CA LEU A 180 35.99 18.55 -17.26
C LEU A 180 36.34 19.39 -16.02
N ALA A 181 36.47 18.75 -14.86
CA ALA A 181 36.55 19.47 -13.58
C ALA A 181 37.61 18.90 -12.61
N GLY A 182 38.25 17.78 -12.95
CA GLY A 182 39.29 17.14 -12.15
C GLY A 182 38.80 15.99 -11.28
N TRP A 183 39.74 15.36 -10.57
CA TRP A 183 39.51 14.11 -9.85
C TRP A 183 38.52 14.20 -8.69
N GLU A 184 38.41 15.36 -8.03
CA GLU A 184 37.46 15.60 -6.95
C GLU A 184 36.02 15.39 -7.44
N TYR A 185 35.69 15.96 -8.60
CA TYR A 185 34.37 15.81 -9.22
C TYR A 185 34.12 14.41 -9.76
N ALA A 186 35.17 13.69 -10.18
CA ALA A 186 35.06 12.29 -10.58
C ALA A 186 34.64 11.41 -9.40
N VAL A 187 35.24 11.61 -8.23
CA VAL A 187 34.86 10.91 -6.99
C VAL A 187 33.44 11.27 -6.57
N ILE A 188 33.08 12.55 -6.63
CA ILE A 188 31.69 13.00 -6.35
C ILE A 188 30.72 12.33 -7.32
N ALA A 189 31.02 12.30 -8.62
CA ALA A 189 30.17 11.69 -9.64
C ALA A 189 29.98 10.18 -9.40
N LEU A 190 31.04 9.46 -9.06
CA LEU A 190 30.99 8.02 -8.74
C LEU A 190 30.10 7.70 -7.54
N ILE A 191 29.85 8.65 -6.64
CA ILE A 191 28.94 8.49 -5.50
C ILE A 191 27.53 8.99 -5.85
N LEU A 192 27.44 10.17 -6.46
CA LEU A 192 26.18 10.88 -6.68
C LEU A 192 25.35 10.23 -7.79
N ILE A 193 25.99 9.67 -8.83
CA ILE A 193 25.28 9.06 -9.96
C ILE A 193 24.54 7.78 -9.53
N PRO A 194 25.15 6.81 -8.82
CA PRO A 194 24.41 5.67 -8.29
C PRO A 194 23.26 6.10 -7.37
N LEU A 195 23.49 7.10 -6.51
CA LEU A 195 22.48 7.60 -5.58
C LEU A 195 21.30 8.26 -6.32
N ALA A 196 21.59 9.01 -7.39
CA ALA A 196 20.56 9.57 -8.27
C ALA A 196 19.80 8.48 -9.03
N GLY A 197 20.49 7.42 -9.48
CA GLY A 197 19.86 6.24 -10.07
C GLY A 197 18.90 5.54 -9.09
N TYR A 198 19.32 5.34 -7.84
CA TYR A 198 18.46 4.84 -6.77
C TYR A 198 17.26 5.76 -6.52
N ALA A 199 17.49 7.07 -6.43
CA ALA A 199 16.42 8.05 -6.27
C ALA A 199 15.42 8.00 -7.42
N ALA A 200 15.87 7.78 -8.66
CA ALA A 200 15.01 7.62 -9.83
C ALA A 200 14.12 6.37 -9.71
N VAL A 201 14.69 5.21 -9.36
CA VAL A 201 13.92 3.97 -9.16
C VAL A 201 12.85 4.17 -8.09
N ARG A 202 13.24 4.68 -6.91
CA ARG A 202 12.31 4.95 -5.81
C ARG A 202 11.24 5.96 -6.24
N PHE A 203 11.61 7.01 -6.97
CA PHE A 203 10.64 7.98 -7.47
C PHE A 203 9.58 7.34 -8.37
N TYR A 204 9.98 6.47 -9.30
CA TYR A 204 9.04 5.78 -10.20
C TYR A 204 8.19 4.74 -9.49
N GLU A 205 8.72 4.01 -8.51
CA GLU A 205 7.93 3.10 -7.65
C GLU A 205 6.85 3.84 -6.86
N GLU A 206 7.13 5.09 -6.47
CA GLU A 206 6.24 5.90 -5.64
C GLU A 206 5.33 6.83 -6.45
N LEU A 207 5.50 6.91 -7.76
CA LEU A 207 4.82 7.88 -8.62
C LEU A 207 3.30 7.72 -8.59
N ASP A 208 2.79 6.49 -8.66
CA ASP A 208 1.34 6.22 -8.63
C ASP A 208 0.71 6.66 -7.30
N ARG A 209 1.40 6.35 -6.19
CA ARG A 209 0.99 6.77 -4.84
C ARG A 209 1.05 8.29 -4.67
N PHE A 210 2.02 8.94 -5.30
CA PHE A 210 2.13 10.41 -5.32
C PHE A 210 0.99 11.05 -6.13
N ILE A 211 0.70 10.58 -7.35
CA ILE A 211 -0.39 11.10 -8.18
C ILE A 211 -1.74 10.94 -7.46
N ALA A 212 -1.93 9.82 -6.78
CA ALA A 212 -3.06 9.58 -5.90
C ALA A 212 -3.14 10.65 -4.77
N GLY A 213 -2.05 10.85 -4.01
CA GLY A 213 -2.00 11.86 -2.95
C GLY A 213 -2.14 13.32 -3.43
N ALA A 214 -1.59 13.66 -4.59
CA ALA A 214 -1.72 14.99 -5.19
C ALA A 214 -3.16 15.26 -5.65
N ARG A 215 -3.81 14.28 -6.31
CA ARG A 215 -5.25 14.35 -6.63
C ARG A 215 -6.08 14.50 -5.37
N ALA A 216 -5.75 13.76 -4.31
CA ALA A 216 -6.41 13.87 -3.02
C ALA A 216 -6.28 15.28 -2.43
N LEU A 217 -5.07 15.87 -2.43
CA LEU A 217 -4.84 17.23 -1.96
C LEU A 217 -5.65 18.26 -2.74
N VAL A 218 -5.65 18.17 -4.09
CA VAL A 218 -6.44 19.05 -4.96
C VAL A 218 -7.93 18.91 -4.67
N PHE A 219 -8.43 17.67 -4.62
CA PHE A 219 -9.82 17.37 -4.33
C PHE A 219 -10.23 17.80 -2.92
N PHE A 220 -9.33 17.68 -1.96
CA PHE A 220 -9.53 18.09 -0.58
C PHE A 220 -9.64 19.62 -0.45
N ILE A 221 -8.77 20.36 -1.14
CA ILE A 221 -8.80 21.83 -1.19
C ILE A 221 -10.07 22.32 -1.89
N THR A 222 -10.53 21.61 -2.94
CA THR A 222 -11.65 22.06 -3.78
C THR A 222 -13.03 21.55 -3.33
N ARG A 223 -13.13 20.40 -2.64
CA ARG A 223 -14.42 19.77 -2.28
C ARG A 223 -14.48 19.28 -0.83
N ARG A 224 -14.77 20.20 0.10
CA ARG A 224 -15.12 19.89 1.52
C ARG A 224 -16.26 18.86 1.69
N TRP A 225 -17.10 18.67 0.67
CA TRP A 225 -18.22 17.72 0.68
C TRP A 225 -17.78 16.24 0.70
N PHE A 226 -16.67 15.88 0.04
CA PHE A 226 -16.20 14.49 0.02
C PHE A 226 -15.72 14.01 1.39
N PHE A 227 -15.05 14.88 2.15
CA PHE A 227 -14.70 14.60 3.54
C PHE A 227 -15.94 14.28 4.38
N LYS A 228 -17.02 15.03 4.18
CA LYS A 228 -18.31 14.73 4.83
C LYS A 228 -18.87 13.38 4.37
N LYS A 229 -18.80 13.05 3.07
CA LYS A 229 -19.22 11.74 2.53
C LYS A 229 -18.46 10.59 3.21
N LEU A 230 -17.12 10.68 3.33
CA LEU A 230 -16.31 9.63 3.96
C LEU A 230 -16.60 9.49 5.46
N LEU A 231 -16.87 10.59 6.17
CA LEU A 231 -17.29 10.53 7.57
C LEU A 231 -18.69 9.92 7.74
N VAL A 232 -19.60 10.17 6.80
CA VAL A 232 -20.94 9.56 6.80
C VAL A 232 -20.84 8.08 6.49
N GLU A 233 -20.09 7.68 5.47
CA GLU A 233 -19.91 6.26 5.11
C GLU A 233 -19.25 5.47 6.24
N ARG A 234 -18.22 6.05 6.88
CA ARG A 234 -17.57 5.43 8.05
C ARG A 234 -18.55 5.16 9.19
N ARG A 235 -19.44 6.12 9.49
CA ARG A 235 -20.49 5.94 10.52
C ARG A 235 -21.50 4.89 10.11
N ALA A 236 -21.92 4.87 8.84
CA ALA A 236 -22.84 3.87 8.34
C ALA A 236 -22.27 2.44 8.47
N ILE A 237 -21.00 2.24 8.13
CA ILE A 237 -20.32 0.95 8.29
C ILE A 237 -20.23 0.55 9.77
N HIS A 238 -19.92 1.49 10.66
CA HIS A 238 -19.87 1.24 12.10
C HIS A 238 -21.22 0.85 12.68
N ASP A 239 -22.28 1.58 12.33
CA ASP A 239 -23.62 1.35 12.87
C ASP A 239 -24.22 0.04 12.36
N GLU A 240 -23.94 -0.32 11.11
CA GLU A 240 -24.30 -1.63 10.54
C GLU A 240 -23.57 -2.76 11.26
N ILE A 241 -22.28 -2.61 11.56
CA ILE A 241 -21.52 -3.61 12.31
C ILE A 241 -22.08 -3.81 13.74
N LEU A 242 -22.49 -2.73 14.40
CA LEU A 242 -23.11 -2.82 15.72
C LEU A 242 -24.50 -3.46 15.67
N SER A 243 -25.31 -3.16 14.65
CA SER A 243 -26.63 -3.78 14.51
C SER A 243 -26.50 -5.29 14.30
N LEU A 244 -25.52 -5.72 13.52
CA LEU A 244 -25.23 -7.13 13.24
C LEU A 244 -24.81 -7.91 14.50
N GLY A 245 -23.99 -7.31 15.36
CA GLY A 245 -23.64 -7.92 16.65
C GLY A 245 -24.83 -8.05 17.59
N ASN A 246 -25.76 -7.09 17.57
CA ASN A 246 -26.97 -7.15 18.39
C ASN A 246 -27.99 -8.19 17.87
N GLU A 247 -28.16 -8.31 16.55
CA GLU A 247 -29.01 -9.34 15.90
C GLU A 247 -28.55 -10.75 16.31
N ALA A 248 -27.24 -11.02 16.24
CA ALA A 248 -26.66 -12.32 16.61
C ALA A 248 -26.86 -12.68 18.09
N VAL A 249 -26.78 -11.69 19.00
CA VAL A 249 -27.02 -11.89 20.44
C VAL A 249 -28.51 -12.11 20.75
N SER A 250 -29.41 -11.53 19.96
CA SER A 250 -30.86 -11.64 20.17
C SER A 250 -31.48 -12.96 19.67
N GLU A 251 -30.91 -13.60 18.64
CA GLU A 251 -31.37 -14.91 18.14
C GLU A 251 -30.65 -16.10 18.79
N GLY A 252 -29.50 -15.87 19.43
CA GLY A 252 -28.75 -16.89 20.17
C GLY A 252 -29.21 -17.11 21.62
N ASN A 253 -30.14 -16.29 22.12
CA ASN A 253 -30.77 -16.37 23.45
C ASN A 253 -32.22 -16.84 23.32
#